data_AF-A0A4P0YAF5-F1
#
_entry.id   AF-A0A4P0YAF5-F1
#
_cell.length_a   1.000
_cell.length_b   1.000
_cell.length_c   1.000
_cell.angle_alpha   90.00
_cell.angle_beta   90.00
_cell.angle_gamma   90.00
#
_symmetry.space_group_name_H-M   'P 1'
#
loop_
_entity.id
_entity.type
_entity.pdbx_description
1 polymer ?
#
loop_
_entity_poly.entity_id
_entity_poly.type
_entity_poly.pdbx_seq_one_letter_code
_entity_poly.pdbx_strand_id
1 'polypeptide(L)' 'MQRIIIPTHYVHTRSTPLWTKETAPASIWRRHLDAGTRQGVYPRLSVMQGAIRYLGYADETSPEPLKP' A
#
# COMPACT_ATOMS: atom_id res chain seq x y z
N MET A 1 -8.69 -5.41 9.10
CA MET A 1 -7.30 -5.78 8.78
C MET A 1 -6.37 -5.25 9.87
N GLN A 2 -5.64 -6.13 10.55
CA GLN A 2 -4.71 -5.69 11.59
C GLN A 2 -3.50 -4.95 10.97
N ARG A 3 -3.09 -3.84 11.59
CA ARG A 3 -1.90 -3.10 11.19
C ARG A 3 -0.66 -3.96 11.44
N ILE A 4 0.10 -4.23 10.39
CA ILE A 4 1.41 -4.88 10.52
C ILE A 4 2.40 -3.87 11.12
N ILE A 5 3.08 -4.28 12.18
CA ILE A 5 4.21 -3.53 12.74
C ILE A 5 5.47 -4.00 12.02
N ILE A 6 6.14 -3.06 11.32
CA ILE A 6 7.42 -3.33 10.65
C ILE A 6 8.49 -3.49 11.74
N PRO A 7 9.22 -4.62 11.80
CA PRO A 7 10.26 -4.83 12.80
C PRO A 7 11.38 -3.78 12.69
N THR A 8 11.98 -3.42 13.83
CA THR A 8 12.92 -2.30 13.93
C THR A 8 14.24 -2.49 13.20
N HIS A 9 14.61 -3.73 12.86
CA HIS A 9 15.84 -4.05 12.12
C HIS A 9 15.68 -3.90 10.59
N TYR A 10 14.48 -3.61 10.09
CA TYR A 10 14.27 -3.37 8.66
C TYR A 10 14.89 -2.05 8.23
N VAL A 11 15.46 -2.05 7.03
CA VAL A 11 16.11 -0.86 6.46
C VAL A 11 15.22 -0.19 5.41
N HIS A 12 15.27 1.14 5.36
CA HIS A 12 14.56 1.90 4.32
C HIS A 12 15.31 1.79 2.98
N THR A 13 14.64 1.31 1.94
CA THR A 13 15.26 1.07 0.62
C THR A 13 14.84 2.09 -0.44
N ARG A 14 13.62 2.63 -0.36
CA ARG A 14 13.08 3.57 -1.35
C ARG A 14 11.92 4.37 -0.77
N SER A 15 11.79 5.61 -1.20
CA SER A 15 10.61 6.46 -1.01
C SER A 15 10.02 6.92 -2.35
N THR A 16 8.72 7.15 -2.38
CA THR A 16 8.02 7.83 -3.47
C THR A 16 8.02 9.34 -3.22
N PRO A 17 7.85 10.18 -4.25
CA PRO A 17 7.52 11.59 -4.00
C PRO A 17 6.12 11.68 -3.37
N LEU A 18 5.75 12.89 -2.94
CA LEU A 18 4.36 13.17 -2.55
C LEU A 18 3.47 13.10 -3.79
N TRP A 19 2.37 12.37 -3.66
CA TRP A 19 1.40 12.19 -4.73
C TRP A 19 0.04 12.78 -4.38
N THR A 20 -0.65 13.24 -5.41
CA THR A 20 -2.07 13.60 -5.40
C THR A 20 -2.85 12.60 -6.26
N LYS A 21 -4.16 12.80 -6.44
CA LYS A 21 -4.96 11.95 -7.34
C LYS A 21 -4.46 12.01 -8.79
N GLU A 22 -3.88 13.13 -9.18
CA GLU A 22 -3.43 13.42 -10.55
C GLU A 22 -2.00 12.95 -10.82
N THR A 23 -1.12 12.95 -9.81
CA THR A 23 0.32 12.67 -9.99
C THR A 23 0.74 11.25 -9.60
N ALA A 24 -0.13 10.51 -8.90
CA ALA A 24 0.15 9.12 -8.57
C ALA A 24 0.13 8.22 -9.83
N PRO A 25 0.93 7.15 -9.87
CA PRO A 25 0.81 6.13 -10.91
C PRO A 25 -0.62 5.57 -10.95
N ALA A 26 -1.26 5.57 -12.12
CA ALA A 26 -2.67 5.16 -12.25
C ALA A 26 -2.96 3.74 -11.72
N SER A 27 -1.95 2.87 -11.69
CA SER A 27 -2.04 1.52 -11.12
C SER A 27 -2.36 1.50 -9.63
N ILE A 28 -1.96 2.52 -8.85
CA ILE A 28 -2.21 2.54 -7.40
C ILE A 28 -3.70 2.60 -7.06
N TRP A 29 -4.51 3.09 -8.00
CA TRP A 29 -5.96 3.21 -7.86
C TRP A 29 -6.73 1.96 -8.32
N ARG A 30 -6.03 0.97 -8.87
CA ARG A 30 -6.59 -0.33 -9.27
C ARG A 30 -6.09 -1.41 -8.31
N ARG A 31 -6.76 -2.55 -8.25
CA ARG A 31 -6.24 -3.72 -7.50
C ARG A 31 -4.89 -4.11 -8.10
N HIS A 32 -3.87 -4.23 -7.25
CA HIS A 32 -2.53 -4.62 -7.65
C HIS A 32 -1.82 -5.33 -6.51
N LEU A 33 -0.85 -6.16 -6.89
CA LEU A 33 0.28 -6.47 -6.01
C LEU A 33 1.35 -5.44 -6.32
N ASP A 34 1.97 -4.87 -5.29
CA ASP A 34 3.04 -3.89 -5.46
C ASP A 34 4.17 -4.51 -6.30
N ALA A 35 4.47 -3.93 -7.46
CA ALA A 35 5.52 -4.44 -8.32
C ALA A 35 6.87 -4.37 -7.57
N GLY A 36 7.43 -5.55 -7.25
CA GLY A 36 8.62 -5.66 -6.41
C GLY A 36 8.35 -5.81 -4.91
N THR A 37 7.11 -6.07 -4.47
CA THR A 37 6.85 -6.73 -3.17
C THR A 37 7.37 -8.15 -3.25
N ARG A 38 8.68 -8.26 -3.04
CA ARG A 38 9.32 -9.52 -2.69
C ARG A 38 8.89 -9.84 -1.26
N GLN A 39 8.91 -11.12 -0.91
CA GLN A 39 8.80 -11.51 0.49
C GLN A 39 9.80 -10.69 1.32
N GLY A 40 9.34 -10.04 2.39
CA GLY A 40 10.17 -9.17 3.23
C GLY A 40 10.26 -7.71 2.78
N VAL A 41 9.46 -7.24 1.83
CA VAL A 41 9.31 -5.80 1.55
C VAL A 41 7.99 -5.29 2.15
N TYR A 42 8.07 -4.32 3.04
CA TYR A 42 6.90 -3.75 3.73
C TYR A 42 6.67 -2.30 3.29
N PRO A 43 5.62 -2.00 2.51
CA PRO A 43 5.26 -0.62 2.18
C PRO A 43 4.68 0.10 3.40
N ARG A 44 5.02 1.39 3.54
CA ARG A 44 4.45 2.27 4.58
C ARG A 44 3.88 3.54 3.95
N LEU A 45 2.55 3.57 3.79
CA LEU A 45 1.84 4.73 3.26
C LEU A 45 1.58 5.74 4.39
N SER A 46 2.04 6.99 4.20
CA SER A 46 1.79 8.10 5.12
C SER A 46 1.01 9.19 4.39
N VAL A 47 -0.05 9.71 5.00
CA VAL A 47 -0.88 10.76 4.43
C VAL A 47 -0.44 12.11 4.98
N MET A 48 0.05 12.99 4.11
CA MET A 48 0.48 14.33 4.50
C MET A 48 -0.70 15.29 4.71
N GLN A 49 -1.75 15.19 3.88
CA GLN A 49 -2.95 16.01 3.96
C GLN A 49 -4.18 15.23 3.48
N GLY A 50 -5.33 15.43 4.13
CA GLY A 50 -6.59 14.76 3.79
C GLY A 50 -6.64 13.32 4.31
N ALA A 51 -7.19 12.40 3.50
CA ALA A 51 -7.35 11.01 3.88
C ALA A 51 -7.19 10.06 2.68
N ILE A 52 -6.70 8.84 2.97
CA ILE A 52 -6.65 7.70 2.03
C ILE A 52 -7.37 6.52 2.68
N ARG A 53 -8.10 5.76 1.86
CA ARG A 53 -8.70 4.48 2.25
C ARG A 53 -7.92 3.35 1.61
N TYR A 54 -7.35 2.47 2.43
CA TYR A 54 -6.73 1.24 1.97
C TYR A 54 -7.79 0.13 1.86
N LEU A 55 -7.78 -0.61 0.75
CA LEU A 55 -8.66 -1.74 0.49
C LEU A 55 -7.82 -2.98 0.18
N GLY A 56 -7.72 -3.90 1.12
CA GLY A 56 -7.10 -5.21 0.89
C GLY A 56 -8.14 -6.26 0.52
N TYR A 57 -7.73 -7.26 -0.26
CA TYR A 57 -8.58 -8.36 -0.73
C TYR A 57 -7.96 -9.69 -0.32
N ALA A 58 -8.77 -10.75 -0.22
CA ALA A 58 -8.26 -12.07 0.15
C ALA A 58 -7.36 -12.64 -0.95
N ASP A 59 -7.71 -12.37 -2.22
CA ASP A 59 -6.98 -12.77 -3.41
C ASP A 59 -7.27 -11.82 -4.58
N GLU A 60 -6.76 -12.17 -5.77
CA GLU A 60 -6.90 -11.39 -6.99
C GLU A 60 -8.35 -11.26 -7.48
N THR A 61 -9.21 -12.25 -7.23
CA THR A 61 -10.55 -12.36 -7.84
C THR A 61 -11.70 -12.08 -6.88
N SER A 62 -11.42 -11.98 -5.58
CA SER A 62 -12.39 -11.69 -4.52
C SER A 62 -13.22 -10.44 -4.86
N PRO A 63 -14.56 -10.50 -4.83
CA PRO A 63 -15.40 -9.38 -5.24
C PRO A 63 -15.34 -8.22 -4.25
N GLU A 64 -15.23 -8.55 -2.95
CA GLU A 64 -15.32 -7.57 -1.85
C GLU A 64 -14.00 -7.43 -1.10
N PRO A 65 -13.70 -6.22 -0.58
CA PRO A 65 -12.53 -6.00 0.25
C PRO A 65 -12.72 -6.64 1.64
N LEU A 66 -11.59 -7.00 2.25
CA LEU A 66 -11.54 -7.41 3.64
C LEU A 66 -12.03 -6.27 4.54
N LYS A 67 -12.81 -6.62 5.56
CA LYS A 67 -13.32 -5.64 6.52
C LYS A 67 -12.14 -5.00 7.29
N PRO A 68 -12.19 -3.68 7.53
CA PRO A 68 -11.17 -2.96 8.30
C PRO A 68 -11.00 -3.50 9.71
#